data_AF-A0A165WET2-F1
#
_entry.id   AF-A0A165WET2-F1
#
_cell.length_a   1.000
_cell.length_b   1.000
_cell.length_c   1.000
_cell.angle_alpha   90.00
_cell.angle_beta   90.00
_cell.angle_gamma   90.00
#
_symmetry.space_group_name_H-M   'P 1'
#
loop_
_entity.id
_entity.type
_entity.pdbx_description
1 polymer ?
#
loop_
_entity_poly.entity_id
_entity_poly.type
_entity_poly.pdbx_seq_one_letter_code
_entity_poly.pdbx_strand_id
1 'polypeptide(L)' 'LDDKDIPHCTKLSEMITARFKVEHAAMVRDIRHSLGRVATTADVWTRKNLDSHIAITAHYLMRSP' A
#
# COMPACT_ATOMS: atom_id res chain seq x y z
N LEU A 1 24.77 11.10 16.57
CA LEU A 1 23.82 11.38 15.48
C LEU A 1 24.18 12.74 14.95
N ASP A 2 24.68 12.78 13.72
CA ASP A 2 25.02 13.99 12.99
C ASP A 2 23.91 14.28 11.96
N ASP A 3 23.83 15.49 11.43
CA ASP A 3 22.76 15.89 10.49
C ASP A 3 22.69 14.98 9.25
N LYS A 4 23.82 14.37 8.90
CA LYS A 4 23.93 13.40 7.79
C LYS A 4 23.26 12.07 8.07
N ASP A 5 22.97 11.75 9.33
CA ASP A 5 22.28 10.53 9.75
C ASP A 5 20.76 10.65 9.58
N ILE A 6 20.23 11.87 9.39
CA ILE A 6 18.81 12.13 9.17
C ILE A 6 18.54 12.19 7.67
N PRO A 7 17.75 11.26 7.10
CA PRO A 7 17.44 11.30 5.67
C PRO A 7 16.59 12.52 5.33
N HIS A 8 16.99 13.25 4.28
CA HIS A 8 16.19 14.31 3.70
C HIS A 8 14.84 13.77 3.18
N CYS A 9 13.81 14.62 3.09
CA CYS A 9 12.49 14.24 2.60
C CYS A 9 12.52 13.52 1.24
N THR A 10 13.40 13.95 0.33
CA THR A 10 13.62 13.26 -0.96
C THR A 10 14.07 11.82 -0.75
N LYS A 11 15.03 11.62 0.15
CA LYS A 11 15.56 10.29 0.47
C LYS A 11 14.50 9.41 1.12
N LEU A 12 13.69 9.96 2.01
CA LEU A 12 12.55 9.26 2.60
C LEU A 12 11.53 8.84 1.54
N SER A 13 11.15 9.73 0.63
CA SER A 13 10.21 9.41 -0.45
C SER A 13 10.73 8.31 -1.38
N GLU A 14 12.02 8.33 -1.70
CA GLU A 14 12.69 7.27 -2.45
C GLU A 14 12.63 5.93 -1.71
N MET A 15 12.97 5.94 -0.41
CA MET A 15 12.95 4.73 0.42
C MET A 15 11.54 4.15 0.57
N ILE A 16 10.53 4.99 0.80
CA ILE A 16 9.12 4.59 0.88
C ILE A 16 8.68 3.98 -0.45
N THR A 17 8.98 4.63 -1.57
CA THR A 17 8.61 4.15 -2.90
C THR A 17 9.30 2.82 -3.24
N ALA A 18 10.60 2.70 -2.91
CA ALA A 18 11.35 1.46 -3.09
C ALA A 18 10.75 0.32 -2.27
N ARG A 19 10.43 0.56 -1.00
CA ARG A 19 9.80 -0.45 -0.14
C ARG A 19 8.41 -0.80 -0.62
N PHE A 20 7.60 0.18 -1.00
CA PHE A 20 6.26 -0.02 -1.55
C PHE A 20 6.29 -0.97 -2.75
N LYS A 21 7.22 -0.81 -3.69
CA LYS A 21 7.33 -1.71 -4.87
C LYS A 21 7.55 -3.17 -4.46
N VAL A 22 8.38 -3.42 -3.45
CA VAL A 22 8.66 -4.78 -2.94
C VAL A 22 7.41 -5.38 -2.31
N GLU A 23 6.78 -4.65 -1.39
CA GLU A 23 5.58 -5.12 -0.69
C GLU A 23 4.38 -5.27 -1.63
N HIS A 24 4.23 -4.36 -2.59
CA HIS A 24 3.19 -4.44 -3.61
C HIS A 24 3.35 -5.70 -4.48
N ALA A 25 4.58 -6.03 -4.90
CA ALA A 25 4.83 -7.26 -5.66
C ALA A 25 4.51 -8.52 -4.83
N ALA A 26 4.86 -8.52 -3.54
CA ALA A 26 4.50 -9.59 -2.61
C ALA A 26 2.97 -9.71 -2.46
N MET A 27 2.28 -8.60 -2.18
CA MET A 27 0.81 -8.55 -2.08
C MET A 27 0.12 -9.06 -3.35
N VAL A 28 0.58 -8.67 -4.55
CA VAL A 28 0.00 -9.15 -5.81
C VAL A 28 0.18 -10.66 -5.96
N ARG A 29 1.36 -11.18 -5.62
CA ARG A 29 1.60 -12.63 -5.62
C ARG A 29 0.67 -13.31 -4.64
N ASP A 30 0.52 -12.77 -3.45
CA ASP A 30 -0.28 -13.31 -2.36
C ASP A 30 -1.77 -13.37 -2.73
N ILE A 31 -2.31 -12.30 -3.33
CA ILE A 31 -3.67 -12.25 -3.88
C ILE A 31 -3.86 -13.29 -4.99
N ARG A 32 -2.89 -13.46 -5.90
CA ARG A 32 -2.96 -14.46 -6.98
C ARG A 32 -3.02 -15.90 -6.46
N HIS A 33 -2.44 -16.16 -5.29
CA HIS A 33 -2.46 -17.46 -4.64
C HIS A 33 -3.54 -17.58 -3.55
N SER A 34 -4.48 -16.63 -3.50
CA SER A 34 -5.52 -16.65 -2.47
C SER A 34 -6.37 -17.92 -2.54
N LEU A 35 -6.75 -18.44 -1.37
CA LEU A 35 -7.68 -19.54 -1.26
C LEU A 35 -9.10 -19.03 -1.51
N GLY A 36 -9.61 -19.22 -2.73
CA GLY A 36 -10.97 -18.88 -3.09
C GLY A 36 -11.10 -17.51 -3.75
N ARG A 37 -12.17 -16.78 -3.42
CA ARG A 37 -12.50 -15.50 -4.07
C ARG A 37 -11.82 -14.33 -3.36
N VAL A 38 -11.42 -13.35 -4.15
CA VAL A 38 -10.97 -12.04 -3.66
C VAL A 38 -12.19 -11.13 -3.62
N ALA A 39 -12.45 -10.53 -2.47
CA ALA A 39 -13.46 -9.49 -2.31
C ALA A 39 -12.78 -8.11 -2.25
N THR A 40 -13.47 -7.06 -2.67
CA THR A 40 -12.95 -5.69 -2.62
C THR A 40 -13.95 -4.75 -1.99
N THR A 41 -13.49 -3.86 -1.12
CA THR A 41 -14.27 -2.71 -0.63
C THR A 41 -13.72 -1.44 -1.24
N ALA A 42 -14.61 -0.54 -1.64
CA ALA A 42 -14.24 0.78 -2.14
C ALA A 42 -14.87 1.83 -1.23
N ASP A 43 -14.02 2.52 -0.48
CA ASP A 43 -14.42 3.66 0.33
C ASP A 43 -14.31 4.90 -0.54
N VAL A 44 -15.44 5.59 -0.76
CA VAL A 44 -15.49 6.82 -1.55
C VAL A 44 -15.97 7.94 -0.66
N TRP A 45 -15.23 9.04 -0.65
CA TRP A 45 -15.60 10.21 0.13
C TRP A 45 -15.08 11.49 -0.53
N THR A 46 -15.69 12.61 -0.17
CA THR A 46 -15.26 13.93 -0.62
C THR A 46 -14.83 14.72 0.61
N ARG A 47 -13.72 15.46 0.50
CA ARG A 47 -13.29 16.41 1.55
C ARG A 47 -14.11 17.70 1.49
N LYS A 48 -14.04 18.52 2.54
CA LYS A 48 -14.74 19.82 2.60
C LYS A 48 -14.37 20.78 1.47
N ASN A 49 -13.19 20.61 0.88
CA ASN A 49 -12.72 21.37 -0.29
C ASN A 49 -13.18 20.77 -1.63
N LEU A 50 -14.14 19.84 -1.62
CA LEU A 50 -14.71 19.16 -2.79
C LEU A 50 -13.75 18.22 -3.54
N ASP A 51 -12.60 17.86 -2.93
CA ASP A 51 -11.73 16.83 -3.48
C ASP A 51 -12.32 15.44 -3.25
N SER A 52 -12.57 14.72 -4.35
CA SER A 52 -13.05 13.35 -4.33
C SER A 52 -11.89 12.37 -4.14
N HIS A 53 -12.08 11.40 -3.25
CA HIS A 53 -11.12 10.35 -2.96
C HIS A 53 -11.79 8.98 -3.08
N ILE A 54 -10.98 7.99 -3.45
CA ILE A 54 -11.34 6.58 -3.41
C ILE A 54 -10.19 5.80 -2.80
N ALA A 55 -10.51 4.91 -1.85
CA ALA A 55 -9.60 3.88 -1.37
C ALA A 55 -10.20 2.51 -1.72
N ILE A 56 -9.37 1.64 -2.29
CA ILE A 56 -9.77 0.28 -2.64
C ILE A 56 -8.95 -0.68 -1.78
N THR A 57 -9.64 -1.57 -1.07
CA THR A 57 -9.02 -2.59 -0.22
C THR A 57 -9.43 -3.97 -0.69
N ALA A 58 -8.45 -4.85 -0.95
CA ALA A 58 -8.68 -6.25 -1.28
C ALA A 58 -8.65 -7.12 -0.02
N HIS A 59 -9.67 -7.98 0.13
CA HIS A 59 -9.81 -8.96 1.20
C HIS A 59 -9.70 -10.36 0.60
N TYR A 60 -8.77 -11.16 1.10
CA TYR A 60 -8.48 -12.48 0.56
C TYR A 60 -7.92 -13.42 1.64
N LEU A 61 -8.14 -14.73 1.46
CA LEU A 61 -7.64 -15.75 2.38
C LEU A 61 -6.29 -16.28 1.88
N MET A 62 -5.36 -16.50 2.80
CA MET A 62 -4.10 -17.18 2.53
C MET A 62 -3.87 -18.29 3.55
N ARG A 63 -3.15 -19.34 3.16
CA ARG A 63 -2.58 -20.25 4.14
C ARG A 63 -1.43 -19.54 4.81
N SER A 64 -1.43 -19.54 6.14
CA SER A 64 -0.20 -19.22 6.87
C SER A 64 0.89 -20.19 6.42
N PRO A 65 2.14 -19.73 6.24
CA PRO A 65 3.28 -20.64 6.16
C PRO A 65 3.37 -21.53 7.41
#